data_AF-A0A7W7VTW2-F1
#
_entry.id   AF-A0A7W7VTW2-F1
#
_cell.length_a   1.000
_cell.length_b   1.000
_cell.length_c   1.000
_cell.angle_alpha   90.00
_cell.angle_beta   90.00
_cell.angle_gamma   90.00
#
_symmetry.space_group_name_H-M   'P 1'
#
loop_
_entity.id
_entity.type
_entity.pdbx_description
1 polymer ?
#
loop_
_entity_poly.entity_id
_entity_poly.type
_entity_poly.pdbx_seq_one_letter_code
_entity_poly.pdbx_strand_id
1 'polypeptide(L)' 'MATRKPKPWAVICATPDGPLRTEHTSETKAYQAAYAEREARVAGTSQATEVWIEQWKPRQDHWVYHDGIYRD' A
#
# COMPACT_ATOMS: atom_id res chain seq x y z
N MET A 1 -5.11 -18.61 21.84
CA MET A 1 -4.66 -18.63 20.44
C MET A 1 -4.70 -17.20 19.92
N ALA A 2 -3.56 -16.59 19.61
CA ALA A 2 -3.54 -15.23 19.07
C ALA A 2 -4.04 -15.30 17.63
N THR A 3 -5.32 -15.02 17.41
CA THR A 3 -5.91 -14.84 16.08
C THR A 3 -5.17 -13.65 15.46
N ARG A 4 -4.16 -13.93 14.63
CA ARG A 4 -3.46 -12.91 13.85
C ARG A 4 -4.54 -12.14 13.09
N LYS A 5 -4.77 -10.88 13.48
CA LYS A 5 -5.77 -10.03 12.83
C LYS A 5 -5.45 -10.02 11.33
N PRO A 6 -6.43 -10.31 10.45
CA PRO A 6 -6.21 -10.24 9.02
C PRO A 6 -5.69 -8.84 8.71
N LYS A 7 -4.60 -8.73 7.94
CA LYS A 7 -4.06 -7.46 7.48
C LYS A 7 -4.92 -7.00 6.30
N PRO A 8 -5.94 -6.15 6.51
CA PRO A 8 -6.91 -5.88 5.47
C PRO A 8 -6.47 -4.74 4.56
N TRP A 9 -5.26 -4.22 4.72
CA TRP A 9 -4.75 -3.08 3.99
C TRP A 9 -3.43 -3.45 3.34
N ALA A 10 -3.25 -3.12 2.07
CA ALA A 10 -1.99 -3.29 1.37
C ALA A 10 -1.63 -2.00 0.66
N VAL A 11 -0.36 -1.62 0.72
CA VAL A 11 0.21 -0.53 -0.06
C VAL A 11 0.96 -1.18 -1.22
N ILE A 12 0.64 -0.76 -2.43
CA ILE A 12 1.34 -1.17 -3.64
C ILE A 12 2.12 0.02 -4.15
N CYS A 13 3.42 -0.17 -4.33
CA CYS A 13 4.33 0.79 -4.94
C CYS A 13 4.81 0.19 -6.26
N ALA A 14 4.35 0.72 -7.39
CA ALA A 14 4.89 0.33 -8.68
C ALA A 14 6.29 0.93 -8.83
N THR A 15 7.32 0.11 -9.00
CA THR A 15 8.67 0.56 -9.34
C THR A 15 9.06 -0.02 -10.71
N PRO A 16 10.13 0.48 -11.35
CA PRO A 16 10.65 -0.09 -12.60
C PRO A 16 11.01 -1.58 -12.49
N ASP A 17 11.45 -2.03 -11.31
CA ASP A 17 11.80 -3.43 -11.03
C ASP A 17 10.57 -4.32 -10.74
N GLY A 18 9.40 -3.71 -10.52
CA GLY A 18 8.13 -4.40 -10.29
C GLY A 18 7.34 -3.84 -9.10
N PRO A 19 6.06 -4.21 -8.95
CA PRO A 19 5.23 -3.73 -7.87
C PRO A 19 5.66 -4.31 -6.52
N LEU A 20 6.04 -3.44 -5.60
CA LEU A 20 6.28 -3.78 -4.20
C LEU A 20 4.98 -3.72 -3.43
N ARG A 21 4.62 -4.83 -2.76
CA ARG A 21 3.39 -4.96 -1.96
C ARG A 21 3.73 -5.07 -0.48
N THR A 22 3.17 -4.18 0.34
CA THR A 22 3.33 -4.20 1.80
C THR A 22 1.97 -4.27 2.49
N GLU A 23 1.76 -5.27 3.33
CA GLU A 23 0.49 -5.48 4.03
C GLU A 23 0.49 -4.95 5.47
N HIS A 24 -0.60 -4.29 5.85
CA HIS A 24 -0.79 -3.59 7.11
C HIS A 24 -2.11 -4.00 7.78
N THR A 25 -2.11 -3.95 9.12
CA THR A 25 -3.29 -4.25 9.95
C THR A 25 -4.25 -3.07 10.10
N SER A 26 -3.83 -1.87 9.73
CA SER A 26 -4.54 -0.62 10.02
C SER A 26 -4.43 0.33 8.84
N GLU A 27 -5.54 0.99 8.53
CA GLU A 27 -5.66 1.98 7.46
C GLU A 27 -4.62 3.10 7.63
N THR A 28 -4.55 3.68 8.84
CA THR A 28 -3.59 4.74 9.16
C THR A 28 -2.15 4.32 8.89
N LYS A 29 -1.78 3.06 9.15
CA LYS A 29 -0.42 2.57 8.87
C LYS A 29 -0.17 2.41 7.38
N ALA A 30 -1.18 1.97 6.62
CA ALA A 30 -1.07 1.89 5.16
C ALA A 30 -0.90 3.29 4.56
N TYR A 31 -1.72 4.26 4.98
CA TYR A 31 -1.56 5.66 4.57
C TYR A 31 -0.20 6.24 4.95
N GLN A 32 0.26 6.03 6.19
CA GLN A 32 1.59 6.50 6.61
C GLN A 32 2.72 5.92 5.74
N ALA A 33 2.67 4.63 5.42
CA ALA A 33 3.66 4.01 4.54
C ALA A 33 3.57 4.55 3.11
N ALA A 34 2.36 4.73 2.58
CA ALA A 34 2.15 5.26 1.25
C ALA A 34 2.61 6.73 1.12
N TYR A 35 2.36 7.56 2.14
CA TYR A 35 2.89 8.92 2.22
C TYR A 35 4.41 8.95 2.38
N ALA A 36 4.99 8.06 3.19
CA ALA A 36 6.44 7.96 3.33
C ALA A 36 7.11 7.63 1.98
N GLU A 37 6.52 6.75 1.17
CA GLU A 37 7.04 6.48 -0.18
C GLU A 37 6.89 7.65 -1.15
N ARG A 38 5.81 8.43 -1.03
CA ARG A 38 5.68 9.67 -1.78
C ARG A 38 6.79 10.65 -1.40
N GLU A 39 7.05 10.83 -0.11
CA GLU A 39 8.11 11.71 0.37
C GLU A 39 9.50 11.21 -0.05
N ALA A 40 9.75 9.90 0.00
CA ALA A 40 10.97 9.29 -0.49
C ALA A 40 11.16 9.48 -2.00
N ARG A 41 10.10 9.40 -2.80
CA ARG A 41 10.15 9.73 -4.23
C ARG A 41 10.52 11.20 -4.45
N VAL A 42 9.87 12.11 -3.72
CA VAL A 42 10.15 13.57 -3.80
C VAL A 42 11.59 13.86 -3.39
N ALA A 43 12.13 13.12 -2.42
CA ALA A 43 13.51 13.21 -1.98
C ALA A 43 14.51 12.53 -2.95
N GLY A 44 14.04 11.82 -3.98
CA GLY A 44 14.86 11.10 -4.94
C GLY A 44 15.45 9.78 -4.42
N THR A 45 14.94 9.27 -3.29
CA THR A 45 15.39 8.01 -2.67
C THR A 45 14.51 6.81 -3.01
N SER A 46 13.31 7.04 -3.53
CA SER A 46 12.40 5.99 -4.02
C SER A 46 12.15 6.14 -5.52
N GLN A 47 12.13 5.01 -6.24
CA GLN A 47 11.84 4.95 -7.68
C GLN A 47 10.36 4.62 -7.95
N ALA A 48 9.49 4.65 -6.94
CA ALA A 48 8.09 4.33 -7.12
C ALA A 48 7.42 5.29 -8.11
N THR A 49 6.90 4.77 -9.22
CA THR A 49 6.17 5.52 -10.26
C THR A 49 4.72 5.80 -9.85
N GLU A 50 4.11 4.86 -9.12
CA GLU A 50 2.73 4.92 -8.68
C GLU A 50 2.62 4.32 -7.27
N VAL A 51 1.79 4.91 -6.41
CA VAL A 51 1.50 4.35 -5.08
C VAL A 51 0.01 4.37 -4.83
N TRP A 52 -0.55 3.19 -4.54
CA TRP A 52 -1.95 3.03 -4.19
C TRP A 52 -2.15 2.08 -3.01
N ILE A 53 -3.32 2.16 -2.42
CA ILE A 53 -3.75 1.36 -1.29
C ILE A 53 -4.86 0.43 -1.77
N GLU A 54 -4.73 -0.85 -1.47
CA GLU A 54 -5.76 -1.87 -1.63
C GLU A 54 -6.33 -2.26 -0.27
N GLN A 55 -7.62 -2.54 -0.23
CA GLN A 55 -8.29 -3.10 0.93
C GLN A 55 -8.77 -4.52 0.62
N TRP A 56 -8.40 -5.48 1.47
CA TRP A 56 -8.94 -6.83 1.44
C TRP A 56 -10.42 -6.79 1.80
N LYS A 57 -11.28 -7.25 0.90
CA LYS A 57 -12.71 -7.40 1.17
C LYS A 57 -13.00 -8.85 1.55
N PRO A 58 -13.15 -9.20 2.84
CA PRO A 58 -13.34 -10.58 3.28
C PRO A 58 -14.64 -11.21 2.75
N ARG A 59 -15.64 -10.39 2.38
CA ARG A 59 -16.89 -10.89 1.75
C ARG A 59 -16.71 -11.28 0.28
N GLN A 60 -15.70 -10.75 -0.38
CA GLN A 60 -15.47 -10.96 -1.81
C GLN A 60 -14.19 -11.74 -2.09
N ASP A 61 -13.43 -12.07 -1.03
CA ASP A 61 -12.19 -12.83 -1.05
C ASP A 61 -11.14 -12.30 -2.04
N HIS A 62 -11.10 -10.97 -2.22
CA HIS A 62 -10.10 -10.33 -3.06
C HIS A 62 -9.73 -8.93 -2.55
N TRP A 63 -8.59 -8.45 -3.06
CA TRP A 63 -8.09 -7.10 -2.84
C TRP A 63 -8.79 -6.13 -3.78
N VAL A 64 -9.35 -5.06 -3.23
CA VAL A 64 -10.03 -4.02 -3.99
C VAL A 64 -9.22 -2.74 -3.86
N TYR A 65 -8.98 -2.07 -4.99
CA TYR A 65 -8.42 -0.73 -4.98
C TYR A 65 -9.25 0.17 -4.07
N HIS A 66 -8.57 0.79 -3.10
CA HIS A 66 -9.21 1.65 -2.13
C HIS A 66 -8.96 3.12 -2.46
N ASP A 67 -7.69 3.50 -2.63
CA ASP A 67 -7.29 4.88 -2.82
C ASP A 67 -5.91 4.99 -3.50
N GLY A 68 -5.65 6.09 -4.20
CA GLY A 68 -4.40 6.36 -4.89
C GLY A 68 -3.73 7.61 -4.35
N ILE A 69 -2.51 7.50 -3.86
CA ILE A 69 -1.80 8.63 -3.26
C ILE A 69 -1.22 9.53 -4.35
N TYR A 70 -0.60 8.93 -5.36
CA TYR A 70 -0.13 9.65 -6.54
C TYR A 70 0.10 8.68 -7.70
N ARG A 71 -0.09 9.22 -8.91
CA ARG A 71 0.13 8.57 -10.18
C ARG A 71 0.74 9.63 -11.10
N ASP A 72 1.99 9.41 -11.50
CA ASP A 72 2.73 10.31 -12.41
C ASP A 72 2.55 9.87 -13.86
#